data_AF-A0A2V4N1N1-F1
#
_entry.id   AF-A0A2V4N1N1-F1
#
_cell.length_a   1.000
_cell.length_b   1.000
_cell.length_c   1.000
_cell.angle_alpha   90.00
_cell.angle_beta   90.00
_cell.angle_gamma   90.00
#
_symmetry.space_group_name_H-M   'P 1'
#
loop_
_entity.id
_entity.type
_entity.pdbx_description
1 polymer ?
#
loop_
_entity_poly.entity_id
_entity_poly.type
_entity_poly.pdbx_seq_one_letter_code
_entity_poly.pdbx_strand_id
1 'polypeptide(L)'
;MTTPQAPETPERAIPVLFSGLCDDAALFPPGELAPAQAVPAHLAHRSAWYADLVGPFLCGPARIDPLAELVGADEGLDVSLVVPEGSAGLAPALRAIAARPQLRLAGIEVPADRLDDAAEGVRRVRAELDRLLPEWPPGLPVAVELDRGPQLLLALDALEGGPYRAKFRTGGTVAQAFPGELELASFLYAAVYRKLPFKCTAGLHHAVRHEDAGTGFAHHGFLNVLLATHAALGGAEHPELVELLREQDGAVVAARVAALTAGEQRAARAAFTGFGTCSIGEPLADLAALGLVRIP
;
A
#
# COMPACT_ATOMS: atom_id res chain seq x y z
N MET A 1 29.83 28.24 -30.29
CA MET A 1 29.55 28.35 -28.85
C MET A 1 28.66 27.17 -28.50
N THR A 2 29.26 26.11 -27.95
CA THR A 2 28.58 24.90 -27.51
C THR A 2 27.91 25.19 -26.19
N THR A 3 26.58 25.12 -26.15
CA THR A 3 25.79 25.23 -24.93
C THR A 3 26.19 24.10 -23.98
N PRO A 4 26.45 24.36 -22.69
CA PRO A 4 26.76 23.29 -21.75
C PRO A 4 25.51 22.41 -21.58
N GLN A 5 25.62 21.12 -21.86
CA GLN A 5 24.62 20.15 -21.41
C GLN A 5 24.56 20.23 -19.89
N ALA A 6 23.36 20.45 -19.35
CA ALA A 6 23.11 20.32 -17.92
C ALA A 6 23.55 18.90 -17.49
N PRO A 7 24.16 18.74 -16.30
CA PRO A 7 24.53 17.42 -15.82
C PRO A 7 23.26 16.58 -15.72
N GLU A 8 23.20 15.49 -16.48
CA GLU A 8 22.13 14.50 -16.36
C GLU A 8 22.13 14.01 -14.91
N THR A 9 20.99 14.18 -14.24
CA THR A 9 20.82 13.59 -12.91
C THR A 9 20.94 12.08 -13.12
N PRO A 10 21.77 11.35 -12.36
CA PRO A 10 21.91 9.91 -12.56
C PRO A 10 20.52 9.28 -12.56
N GLU A 11 20.20 8.58 -13.65
CA GLU A 11 18.89 7.96 -13.84
C GLU A 11 18.69 6.96 -12.69
N ARG A 12 17.71 7.23 -11.82
CA ARG A 12 17.40 6.32 -10.71
C ARG A 12 16.99 4.97 -11.29
N ALA A 13 17.52 3.89 -10.72
CA ALA A 13 17.13 2.55 -11.13
C ALA A 13 15.63 2.31 -10.92
N ILE A 14 15.06 2.87 -9.84
CA ILE A 14 13.62 2.89 -9.57
C ILE A 14 13.07 4.30 -9.83
N PRO A 15 12.17 4.49 -10.83
CA PRO A 15 11.46 5.74 -11.03
C PRO A 15 10.70 6.20 -9.78
N VAL A 16 10.60 7.52 -9.58
CA VAL A 16 9.88 8.13 -8.44
C VAL A 16 8.44 7.62 -8.31
N LEU A 17 7.81 7.33 -9.45
CA LEU A 17 6.47 6.74 -9.52
C LEU A 17 6.33 5.47 -8.66
N PHE A 18 7.38 4.65 -8.57
CA PHE A 18 7.34 3.38 -7.85
C PHE A 18 8.06 3.44 -6.49
N SER A 19 8.49 4.64 -6.06
CA SER A 19 9.21 4.77 -4.80
C SER A 19 8.30 4.44 -3.60
N GLY A 20 8.78 3.54 -2.73
CA GLY A 20 8.07 3.05 -1.55
C GLY A 20 6.70 2.46 -1.87
N LEU A 21 6.52 1.88 -3.07
CA LEU A 21 5.23 1.38 -3.52
C LEU A 21 4.85 0.05 -2.85
N CYS A 22 5.84 -0.80 -2.58
CA CYS A 22 5.65 -2.17 -2.12
C CYS A 22 6.01 -2.28 -0.63
N ASP A 23 5.01 -2.29 0.23
CA ASP A 23 5.20 -2.55 1.65
C ASP A 23 5.37 -4.06 1.87
N ASP A 24 6.38 -4.46 2.65
CA ASP A 24 6.76 -5.86 2.79
C ASP A 24 5.87 -6.56 3.82
N ALA A 25 4.94 -7.36 3.31
CA ALA A 25 3.97 -8.14 4.07
C ALA A 25 4.34 -9.62 4.15
N ALA A 26 5.63 -9.98 4.07
CA ALA A 26 6.10 -11.38 4.06
C ALA A 26 5.61 -12.23 5.25
N LEU A 27 5.30 -11.61 6.40
CA LEU A 27 4.76 -12.30 7.59
C LEU A 27 3.27 -12.66 7.50
N PHE A 28 2.55 -12.16 6.49
CA PHE A 28 1.11 -12.33 6.35
C PHE A 28 0.76 -13.33 5.26
N PRO A 29 -0.43 -13.96 5.32
CA PRO A 29 -0.91 -14.82 4.23
C PRO A 29 -0.90 -14.11 2.88
N PRO A 30 -0.55 -14.82 1.78
CA PRO A 30 -0.21 -16.25 1.73
C PRO A 30 1.27 -16.57 2.00
N GLY A 31 2.15 -15.57 2.16
CA GLY A 31 3.59 -15.80 2.33
C GLY A 31 3.96 -16.45 3.66
N GLU A 32 3.39 -15.95 4.77
CA GLU A 32 3.54 -16.46 6.14
C GLU A 32 4.99 -16.87 6.52
N LEU A 33 5.99 -16.12 6.08
CA LEU A 33 7.38 -16.42 6.41
C LEU A 33 7.61 -16.33 7.92
N ALA A 34 8.49 -17.20 8.44
CA ALA A 34 8.94 -17.06 9.81
C ALA A 34 9.76 -15.76 9.97
N PRO A 35 9.66 -15.03 11.11
CA PRO A 35 10.44 -13.81 11.33
C PRO A 35 11.94 -13.94 11.06
N ALA A 36 12.53 -15.08 11.45
CA ALA A 36 13.96 -15.37 11.23
C ALA A 36 14.36 -15.49 9.74
N GLN A 37 13.39 -15.66 8.84
CA GLN A 37 13.58 -15.64 7.39
C GLN A 37 13.19 -14.28 6.79
N ALA A 38 12.06 -13.73 7.25
CA ALA A 38 11.50 -12.49 6.72
C ALA A 38 12.38 -11.26 7.00
N VAL A 39 12.98 -11.15 8.20
CA VAL A 39 13.82 -10.00 8.56
C VAL A 39 15.09 -9.92 7.70
N PRO A 40 15.91 -10.98 7.59
CA PRO A 40 17.08 -10.94 6.70
C PRO A 40 16.71 -10.69 5.24
N ALA A 41 15.58 -11.24 4.76
CA ALA A 41 15.10 -10.99 3.40
C ALA A 41 14.74 -9.51 3.19
N HIS A 42 14.02 -8.90 4.14
CA HIS A 42 13.68 -7.49 4.10
C HIS A 42 14.93 -6.60 4.10
N LEU A 43 15.90 -6.88 4.99
CA LEU A 43 17.17 -6.14 5.04
C LEU A 43 17.96 -6.28 3.72
N ALA A 44 17.95 -7.47 3.12
CA ALA A 44 18.55 -7.68 1.80
C ALA A 44 17.87 -6.80 0.73
N HIS A 45 16.53 -6.74 0.70
CA HIS A 45 15.78 -5.85 -0.18
C HIS A 45 16.15 -4.36 0.01
N ARG A 46 16.31 -3.92 1.27
CA ARG A 46 16.70 -2.54 1.62
C ARG A 46 18.15 -2.19 1.27
N SER A 47 19.00 -3.20 1.06
CA SER A 47 20.39 -3.03 0.63
C SER A 47 20.61 -3.24 -0.89
N ALA A 48 19.57 -3.68 -1.61
CA ALA A 48 19.66 -3.97 -3.04
C ALA A 48 19.54 -2.71 -3.90
N TRP A 49 19.88 -2.84 -5.19
CA TRP A 49 19.78 -1.72 -6.15
C TRP A 49 18.35 -1.16 -6.31
N TYR A 50 17.34 -1.96 -5.96
CA TYR A 50 15.92 -1.62 -6.01
C TYR A 50 15.35 -1.16 -4.66
N ALA A 51 16.18 -0.85 -3.66
CA ALA A 51 15.73 -0.48 -2.32
C ALA A 51 14.68 0.66 -2.30
N ASP A 52 14.73 1.56 -3.28
CA ASP A 52 13.76 2.66 -3.46
C ASP A 52 12.32 2.17 -3.72
N LEU A 53 12.11 0.94 -4.22
CA LEU A 53 10.78 0.33 -4.42
C LEU A 53 10.13 -0.09 -3.10
N VAL A 54 10.97 -0.40 -2.09
CA VAL A 54 10.61 -1.13 -0.88
C VAL A 54 10.11 -0.16 0.19
N GLY A 55 8.85 -0.35 0.59
CA GLY A 55 8.23 0.31 1.73
C GLY A 55 8.61 -0.32 3.08
N PRO A 56 7.94 0.05 4.18
CA PRO A 56 8.18 -0.51 5.51
C PRO A 56 7.88 -2.01 5.58
N PHE A 57 8.43 -2.67 6.60
CA PHE A 57 8.13 -4.05 6.96
C PHE A 57 6.85 -4.12 7.80
N LEU A 58 5.84 -4.87 7.35
CA LEU A 58 4.58 -5.02 8.08
C LEU A 58 4.74 -6.03 9.21
N CYS A 59 4.22 -5.69 10.39
CA CYS A 59 4.27 -6.56 11.56
C CYS A 59 3.02 -6.38 12.42
N GLY A 60 2.45 -7.48 12.91
CA GLY A 60 1.40 -7.43 13.92
C GLY A 60 1.95 -7.32 15.35
N PRO A 61 1.19 -6.81 16.34
CA PRO A 61 1.64 -6.64 17.72
C PRO A 61 2.28 -7.89 18.33
N ALA A 62 1.75 -9.08 18.03
CA ALA A 62 2.25 -10.37 18.52
C ALA A 62 3.64 -10.78 17.98
N ARG A 63 4.21 -10.01 17.04
CA ARG A 63 5.53 -10.26 16.43
C ARG A 63 6.57 -9.21 16.82
N ILE A 64 6.20 -8.17 17.57
CA ILE A 64 7.12 -7.11 18.02
C ILE A 64 8.33 -7.69 18.78
N ASP A 65 8.07 -8.53 19.79
CA ASP A 65 9.14 -9.09 20.62
C ASP A 65 10.04 -10.06 19.84
N PRO A 66 9.49 -11.05 19.10
CA PRO A 66 10.31 -11.90 18.23
C PRO A 66 11.15 -11.12 17.21
N LEU A 67 10.64 -10.02 16.64
CA LEU A 67 11.41 -9.21 15.69
C LEU A 67 12.53 -8.44 16.38
N ALA A 68 12.27 -7.85 17.55
CA ALA A 68 13.26 -7.09 18.30
C ALA A 68 14.46 -7.95 18.75
N GLU A 69 14.24 -9.26 18.97
CA GLU A 69 15.31 -10.23 19.26
C GLU A 69 16.18 -10.56 18.04
N LEU A 70 15.65 -10.40 16.82
CA LEU A 70 16.32 -10.72 15.57
C LEU A 70 17.07 -9.53 14.95
N VAL A 71 16.64 -8.31 15.27
CA VAL A 71 17.23 -7.08 14.72
C VAL A 71 18.36 -6.61 15.63
N GLY A 72 19.57 -6.54 15.07
CA GLY A 72 20.72 -5.98 15.78
C GLY A 72 20.48 -4.52 16.18
N ALA A 73 20.99 -4.11 17.34
CA ALA A 73 20.75 -2.75 17.87
C ALA A 73 21.21 -1.63 16.91
N ASP A 74 22.20 -1.89 16.06
CA ASP A 74 22.77 -0.92 15.13
C ASP A 74 22.09 -0.89 13.75
N GLU A 75 21.39 -1.96 13.34
CA GLU A 75 20.68 -2.00 12.05
C GLU A 75 19.37 -1.20 12.13
N GLY A 76 18.54 -1.54 13.12
CA GLY A 76 17.18 -1.06 13.27
C GLY A 76 16.26 -1.40 12.08
N LEU A 77 14.97 -1.54 12.35
CA LEU A 77 13.98 -1.96 11.35
C LEU A 77 12.81 -0.98 11.31
N ASP A 78 12.52 -0.44 10.14
CA ASP A 78 11.33 0.41 9.91
C ASP A 78 10.09 -0.49 9.79
N VAL A 79 9.18 -0.37 10.75
CA VAL A 79 8.01 -1.25 10.89
C VAL A 79 6.70 -0.48 10.72
N SER A 80 5.83 -0.97 9.84
CA SER A 80 4.41 -0.59 9.83
C SER A 80 3.62 -1.56 10.69
N LEU A 81 3.00 -1.07 11.77
CA LEU A 81 2.24 -1.93 12.68
C LEU A 81 0.84 -2.20 12.14
N VAL A 82 0.51 -3.48 11.90
CA VAL A 82 -0.83 -3.93 11.56
C VAL A 82 -1.57 -4.34 12.84
N VAL A 83 -2.53 -3.54 13.30
CA VAL A 83 -3.25 -3.70 14.57
C VAL A 83 -4.65 -4.27 14.29
N PRO A 84 -4.83 -5.59 14.18
CA PRO A 84 -6.11 -6.18 13.76
C PRO A 84 -7.23 -6.03 14.78
N GLU A 85 -6.93 -5.72 16.04
CA GLU A 85 -7.90 -5.53 17.12
C GLU A 85 -8.62 -4.18 17.08
N GLY A 86 -8.39 -3.36 16.05
CA GLY A 86 -9.05 -2.07 15.89
C GLY A 86 -8.60 -1.05 16.94
N SER A 87 -9.51 -0.19 17.37
CA SER A 87 -9.22 0.88 18.34
C SER A 87 -8.65 0.34 19.66
N ALA A 88 -9.19 -0.79 20.14
CA ALA A 88 -8.77 -1.41 21.41
C ALA A 88 -7.30 -1.89 21.40
N GLY A 89 -6.75 -2.20 20.22
CA GLY A 89 -5.38 -2.69 20.07
C GLY A 89 -4.32 -1.59 19.96
N LEU A 90 -4.70 -0.34 19.66
CA LEU A 90 -3.75 0.73 19.34
C LEU A 90 -2.83 1.06 20.50
N ALA A 91 -3.39 1.40 21.67
CA ALA A 91 -2.60 1.76 22.85
C ALA A 91 -1.60 0.68 23.30
N PRO A 92 -1.98 -0.61 23.45
CA PRO A 92 -1.02 -1.65 23.81
C PRO A 92 0.03 -1.88 22.72
N ALA A 93 -0.32 -1.84 21.44
CA ALA A 93 0.62 -2.03 20.33
C ALA A 93 1.68 -0.92 20.28
N LEU A 94 1.26 0.34 20.42
CA LEU A 94 2.17 1.50 20.45
C LEU A 94 3.09 1.46 21.66
N ARG A 95 2.59 1.07 22.84
CA ARG A 95 3.43 0.87 24.02
C ARG A 95 4.45 -0.23 23.81
N ALA A 96 4.06 -1.33 23.17
CA ALA A 96 4.95 -2.45 22.92
C ALA A 96 6.11 -2.06 21.99
N ILE A 97 5.84 -1.39 20.86
CA ILE A 97 6.92 -0.98 19.95
C ILE A 97 7.81 0.12 20.55
N ALA A 98 7.24 1.07 21.30
CA ALA A 98 8.02 2.12 21.96
C ALA A 98 9.06 1.59 22.95
N ALA A 99 8.84 0.39 23.50
CA ALA A 99 9.77 -0.26 24.40
C ALA A 99 10.92 -0.99 23.69
N ARG A 100 10.96 -1.01 22.35
CA ARG A 100 11.91 -1.78 21.51
C ARG A 100 12.64 -0.79 20.58
N PRO A 101 13.75 -0.17 21.03
CA PRO A 101 14.44 0.88 20.26
C PRO A 101 15.01 0.41 18.91
N GLN A 102 15.16 -0.90 18.71
CA GLN A 102 15.56 -1.51 17.44
C GLN A 102 14.46 -1.45 16.38
N LEU A 103 13.20 -1.25 16.76
CA LEU A 103 12.07 -1.16 15.85
C LEU A 103 11.61 0.30 15.76
N ARG A 104 11.71 0.88 14.57
CA ARG A 104 11.30 2.26 14.29
C ARG A 104 9.89 2.22 13.73
N LEU A 105 8.92 2.84 14.41
CA LEU A 105 7.55 2.92 13.89
C LEU A 105 7.52 3.80 12.63
N ALA A 106 7.24 3.18 11.49
CA ALA A 106 7.19 3.81 10.17
C ALA A 106 5.75 3.98 9.64
N GLY A 107 4.78 3.30 10.25
CA GLY A 107 3.37 3.46 9.93
C GLY A 107 2.45 2.64 10.83
N ILE A 108 1.14 2.88 10.72
CA ILE A 108 0.10 2.10 11.40
C ILE A 108 -0.97 1.71 10.39
N GLU A 109 -1.43 0.47 10.47
CA GLU A 109 -2.56 -0.06 9.72
C GLU A 109 -3.54 -0.67 10.70
N VAL A 110 -4.77 -0.18 10.72
CA VAL A 110 -5.79 -0.58 11.71
C VAL A 110 -7.14 -0.69 11.01
N PRO A 111 -7.91 -1.77 11.17
CA PRO A 111 -9.26 -1.82 10.63
C PRO A 111 -10.19 -0.90 11.41
N ALA A 112 -11.20 -0.37 10.74
CA ALA A 112 -12.35 0.23 11.42
C ALA A 112 -12.94 -0.78 12.41
N ASP A 113 -13.45 -0.31 13.55
CA ASP A 113 -14.11 -1.20 14.49
C ASP A 113 -15.37 -1.79 13.86
N ARG A 114 -15.55 -3.11 13.98
CA ARG A 114 -16.70 -3.82 13.40
C ARG A 114 -17.95 -3.57 14.24
N LEU A 115 -18.75 -2.61 13.79
CA LEU A 115 -20.03 -2.21 14.40
C LEU A 115 -21.14 -2.22 13.33
N ASP A 116 -22.39 -2.17 13.77
CA ASP A 116 -23.54 -2.11 12.85
C ASP A 116 -23.53 -0.84 11.97
N ASP A 117 -23.03 0.27 12.51
CA ASP A 117 -22.75 1.52 11.78
C ASP A 117 -21.26 1.59 11.46
N ALA A 118 -20.91 1.44 10.18
CA ALA A 118 -19.52 1.48 9.72
C ALA A 118 -18.86 2.85 9.96
N ALA A 119 -19.63 3.93 9.88
CA ALA A 119 -19.12 5.28 10.13
C ALA A 119 -18.74 5.46 11.61
N GLU A 120 -19.50 4.85 12.53
CA GLU A 120 -19.16 4.84 13.95
C GLU A 120 -17.89 4.04 14.22
N GLY A 121 -17.71 2.90 13.54
CA GLY A 121 -16.49 2.10 13.62
C GLY A 121 -15.24 2.89 13.24
N VAL A 122 -15.33 3.68 12.16
CA VAL A 122 -14.25 4.58 11.74
C VAL A 122 -14.02 5.70 12.75
N ARG A 123 -15.09 6.35 13.24
CA ARG A 123 -14.97 7.45 14.22
C ARG A 123 -14.28 7.02 15.51
N ARG A 124 -14.53 5.81 16.00
CA ARG A 124 -13.85 5.28 17.19
C ARG A 124 -12.35 5.12 17.00
N VAL A 125 -11.95 4.52 15.88
CA VAL A 125 -10.53 4.37 15.52
C VAL A 125 -9.86 5.73 15.37
N ARG A 126 -10.51 6.68 14.68
CA ARG A 126 -10.00 8.05 14.55
C ARG A 126 -9.79 8.73 15.89
N ALA A 127 -10.79 8.69 16.78
CA ALA A 127 -10.70 9.31 18.09
C ALA A 127 -9.54 8.74 18.92
N GLU A 128 -9.30 7.43 18.83
CA GLU A 128 -8.19 6.79 19.53
C GLU A 128 -6.83 7.15 18.91
N LEU A 129 -6.73 7.23 17.58
CA LEU A 129 -5.53 7.72 16.89
C LEU A 129 -5.24 9.18 17.24
N ASP A 130 -6.24 10.07 17.19
CA ASP A 130 -6.11 11.50 17.51
C ASP A 130 -5.62 11.70 18.96
N ARG A 131 -6.01 10.78 19.87
CA ARG A 131 -5.56 10.77 21.26
C ARG A 131 -4.12 10.30 21.44
N LEU A 132 -3.68 9.32 20.65
CA LEU A 132 -2.39 8.63 20.84
C LEU A 132 -1.24 9.23 20.01
N LEU A 133 -1.51 9.69 18.80
CA LEU A 133 -0.48 10.13 17.85
C LEU A 133 0.26 11.44 18.22
N PRO A 134 -0.24 12.36 19.05
CA PRO A 134 0.54 13.51 19.50
C PRO A 134 1.85 13.15 20.23
N GLU A 135 2.00 11.92 20.72
CA GLU A 135 3.23 11.40 21.34
C GLU A 135 4.25 10.86 20.32
N TRP A 136 3.89 10.80 19.03
CA TRP A 136 4.68 10.22 17.95
C TRP A 136 5.16 11.30 16.96
N PRO A 137 6.19 11.02 16.13
CA PRO A 137 6.67 11.98 15.14
C PRO A 137 5.53 12.47 14.22
N PRO A 138 5.48 13.78 13.93
CA PRO A 138 4.46 14.34 13.06
C PRO A 138 4.57 13.73 11.65
N GLY A 139 3.42 13.45 11.04
CA GLY A 139 3.36 12.90 9.68
C GLY A 139 3.51 11.38 9.60
N LEU A 140 3.49 10.65 10.72
CA LEU A 140 3.45 9.18 10.73
C LEU A 140 2.29 8.68 9.84
N PRO A 141 2.57 7.91 8.77
CA PRO A 141 1.52 7.34 7.93
C PRO A 141 0.58 6.41 8.71
N VAL A 142 -0.72 6.69 8.65
CA VAL A 142 -1.74 5.81 9.24
C VAL A 142 -2.80 5.51 8.20
N ALA A 143 -3.10 4.22 8.02
CA ALA A 143 -4.13 3.75 7.11
C ALA A 143 -5.22 2.99 7.88
N VAL A 144 -6.48 3.41 7.70
CA VAL A 144 -7.65 2.78 8.30
C VAL A 144 -8.27 1.83 7.28
N GLU A 145 -8.25 0.53 7.55
CA GLU A 145 -8.86 -0.48 6.68
C GLU A 145 -10.39 -0.41 6.80
N LEU A 146 -11.04 -0.18 5.66
CA LEU A 146 -12.49 -0.05 5.58
C LEU A 146 -13.11 -1.35 5.10
N ASP A 147 -14.17 -1.79 5.77
CA ASP A 147 -14.93 -2.95 5.34
C ASP A 147 -15.58 -2.69 3.99
N ARG A 148 -15.51 -3.71 3.12
CA ARG A 148 -16.20 -3.73 1.84
C ARG A 148 -17.71 -3.85 2.04
N GLY A 149 -18.48 -3.38 1.06
CA GLY A 149 -19.94 -3.55 1.03
C GLY A 149 -20.73 -2.24 1.13
N PRO A 150 -22.03 -2.32 1.47
CA PRO A 150 -22.98 -1.23 1.23
C PRO A 150 -22.74 0.03 2.07
N GLN A 151 -22.03 -0.08 3.20
CA GLN A 151 -21.72 1.06 4.08
C GLN A 151 -20.35 1.69 3.79
N LEU A 152 -19.63 1.25 2.75
CA LEU A 152 -18.28 1.75 2.43
C LEU A 152 -18.25 3.29 2.26
N LEU A 153 -19.26 3.87 1.61
CA LEU A 153 -19.33 5.32 1.41
C LEU A 153 -19.48 6.08 2.74
N LEU A 154 -20.29 5.56 3.67
CA LEU A 154 -20.44 6.14 5.01
C LEU A 154 -19.13 6.06 5.82
N ALA A 155 -18.42 4.95 5.68
CA ALA A 155 -17.10 4.78 6.30
C ALA A 155 -16.06 5.75 5.72
N LEU A 156 -16.09 5.99 4.40
CA LEU A 156 -15.24 6.99 3.74
C LEU A 156 -15.58 8.42 4.19
N ASP A 157 -16.87 8.77 4.29
CA ASP A 157 -17.31 10.06 4.83
C ASP A 157 -16.80 10.28 6.26
N ALA A 158 -16.84 9.23 7.09
CA ALA A 158 -16.34 9.28 8.45
C ALA A 158 -14.80 9.40 8.54
N LEU A 159 -14.07 8.98 7.50
CA LEU A 159 -12.62 9.09 7.44
C LEU A 159 -12.14 10.46 6.90
N GLU A 160 -12.98 11.12 6.10
CA GLU A 160 -12.69 12.41 5.48
C GLU A 160 -12.27 13.50 6.49
N GLY A 161 -11.44 14.43 6.02
CA GLY A 161 -11.04 15.63 6.75
C GLY A 161 -9.92 15.44 7.78
N GLY A 162 -9.35 14.23 7.89
CA GLY A 162 -8.21 13.92 8.76
C GLY A 162 -6.91 13.64 8.01
N PRO A 163 -5.79 13.39 8.73
CA PRO A 163 -4.50 13.01 8.14
C PRO A 163 -4.42 11.53 7.74
N TYR A 164 -5.50 10.78 7.93
CA TYR A 164 -5.55 9.33 7.77
C TYR A 164 -5.84 8.91 6.34
N ARG A 165 -5.28 7.77 5.95
CA ARG A 165 -5.47 7.17 4.63
C ARG A 165 -6.54 6.10 4.69
N ALA A 166 -7.29 5.90 3.61
CA ALA A 166 -8.13 4.71 3.48
C ALA A 166 -7.25 3.49 3.15
N LYS A 167 -7.59 2.32 3.67
CA LYS A 167 -7.00 1.06 3.23
C LYS A 167 -8.11 0.14 2.73
N PHE A 168 -7.90 -0.42 1.55
CA PHE A 168 -8.90 -1.26 0.89
C PHE A 168 -8.32 -2.63 0.55
N ARG A 169 -9.09 -3.67 0.86
CA ARG A 169 -8.69 -5.06 0.60
C ARG A 169 -9.02 -5.47 -0.83
N THR A 170 -8.01 -5.96 -1.54
CA THR A 170 -8.11 -6.37 -2.96
C THR A 170 -7.90 -7.86 -3.19
N GLY A 171 -7.69 -8.64 -2.13
CA GLY A 171 -7.57 -10.09 -2.22
C GLY A 171 -7.52 -10.79 -0.86
N GLY A 172 -7.31 -12.10 -0.91
CA GLY A 172 -7.21 -12.98 0.26
C GLY A 172 -7.15 -14.45 -0.15
N THR A 173 -7.52 -15.34 0.77
CA THR A 173 -7.49 -16.80 0.54
C THR A 173 -8.82 -17.38 0.05
N VAL A 174 -9.85 -16.54 -0.09
CA VAL A 174 -11.20 -16.93 -0.53
C VAL A 174 -11.71 -15.98 -1.62
N ALA A 175 -12.55 -16.47 -2.53
CA ALA A 175 -13.04 -15.71 -3.67
C ALA A 175 -13.69 -14.37 -3.28
N GLN A 176 -14.44 -14.34 -2.18
CA GLN A 176 -15.14 -13.14 -1.69
C GLN A 176 -14.16 -12.04 -1.27
N ALA A 177 -12.90 -12.36 -0.99
CA ALA A 177 -11.88 -11.37 -0.64
C ALA A 177 -11.40 -10.54 -1.84
N PHE A 178 -11.74 -10.94 -3.06
CA PHE A 178 -11.40 -10.24 -4.31
C PHE A 178 -12.57 -9.36 -4.77
N PRO A 179 -12.45 -8.03 -4.76
CA PRO A 179 -13.48 -7.14 -5.27
C PRO A 179 -13.55 -7.21 -6.79
N GLY A 180 -14.76 -7.09 -7.34
CA GLY A 180 -14.94 -6.90 -8.78
C GLY A 180 -14.46 -5.51 -9.24
N GLU A 181 -14.41 -5.28 -10.56
CA GLU A 181 -13.90 -4.01 -11.11
C GLU A 181 -14.79 -2.83 -10.76
N LEU A 182 -16.12 -3.01 -10.75
CA LEU A 182 -17.04 -1.94 -10.37
C LEU A 182 -16.91 -1.57 -8.89
N GLU A 183 -16.68 -2.55 -8.02
CA GLU A 183 -16.53 -2.33 -6.58
C GLU A 183 -15.24 -1.54 -6.31
N LEU A 184 -14.12 -1.96 -6.92
CA LEU A 184 -12.87 -1.23 -6.79
C LEU A 184 -12.94 0.16 -7.45
N ALA A 185 -13.54 0.29 -8.63
CA ALA A 185 -13.74 1.59 -9.28
C ALA A 185 -14.56 2.55 -8.39
N SER A 186 -15.59 2.05 -7.72
CA SER A 186 -16.41 2.83 -6.79
C SER A 186 -15.62 3.31 -5.57
N PHE A 187 -14.74 2.46 -5.03
CA PHE A 187 -13.80 2.86 -3.97
C PHE A 187 -12.84 3.95 -4.45
N LEU A 188 -12.18 3.75 -5.60
CA LEU A 188 -11.20 4.69 -6.16
C LEU A 188 -11.84 6.06 -6.42
N TYR A 189 -13.00 6.07 -7.08
CA TYR A 189 -13.76 7.29 -7.35
C TYR A 189 -14.12 8.01 -6.05
N ALA A 190 -14.66 7.27 -5.06
CA ALA A 190 -15.10 7.82 -3.79
C ALA A 190 -13.94 8.37 -2.93
N ALA A 191 -12.78 7.70 -2.93
CA ALA A 191 -11.59 8.15 -2.22
C ALA A 191 -11.00 9.43 -2.87
N VAL A 192 -10.87 9.44 -4.21
CA VAL A 192 -10.37 10.61 -4.96
C VAL A 192 -11.29 11.81 -4.79
N TYR A 193 -12.61 11.62 -4.87
CA TYR A 193 -13.59 12.68 -4.67
C TYR A 193 -13.44 13.37 -3.31
N ARG A 194 -13.18 12.59 -2.25
CA ARG A 194 -12.94 13.06 -0.87
C ARG A 194 -11.51 13.53 -0.61
N LYS A 195 -10.64 13.48 -1.64
CA LYS A 195 -9.20 13.75 -1.52
C LYS A 195 -8.53 12.90 -0.44
N LEU A 196 -9.03 11.68 -0.24
CA LEU A 196 -8.47 10.73 0.71
C LEU A 196 -7.36 9.94 0.01
N PRO A 197 -6.10 10.06 0.48
CA PRO A 197 -5.07 9.13 0.08
C PRO A 197 -5.46 7.73 0.52
N PHE A 198 -5.04 6.72 -0.22
CA PHE A 198 -5.35 5.35 0.09
C PHE A 198 -4.18 4.41 -0.19
N LYS A 199 -4.27 3.21 0.37
CA LYS A 199 -3.44 2.07 0.00
C LYS A 199 -4.30 0.83 -0.18
N CYS A 200 -3.78 -0.15 -0.91
CA CYS A 200 -4.43 -1.44 -1.07
C CYS A 200 -3.72 -2.51 -0.22
N THR A 201 -4.41 -3.61 0.04
CA THR A 201 -3.82 -4.75 0.74
C THR A 201 -4.29 -6.06 0.14
N ALA A 202 -3.37 -7.03 0.08
CA ALA A 202 -3.57 -8.36 -0.48
C ALA A 202 -3.97 -8.39 -1.97
N GLY A 203 -3.45 -9.37 -2.71
CA GLY A 203 -3.91 -9.66 -4.08
C GLY A 203 -3.26 -8.85 -5.20
N LEU A 204 -2.48 -7.79 -4.91
CA LEU A 204 -1.78 -6.95 -5.91
C LEU A 204 -0.34 -7.43 -6.17
N HIS A 205 -0.15 -8.72 -6.45
CA HIS A 205 1.18 -9.31 -6.69
C HIS A 205 1.76 -8.95 -8.05
N HIS A 206 0.87 -8.75 -9.03
CA HIS A 206 1.24 -8.52 -10.43
C HIS A 206 0.92 -7.10 -10.88
N ALA A 207 1.68 -6.61 -11.86
CA ALA A 207 1.52 -5.26 -12.41
C ALA A 207 0.20 -5.11 -13.15
N VAL A 208 -0.25 -6.18 -13.81
CA VAL A 208 -1.41 -6.21 -14.71
C VAL A 208 -2.45 -7.18 -14.17
N ARG A 209 -3.73 -6.87 -14.42
CA ARG A 209 -4.85 -7.76 -14.13
C ARG A 209 -4.64 -9.12 -14.80
N HIS A 210 -4.98 -10.17 -14.07
CA HIS A 210 -4.90 -11.55 -14.54
C HIS A 210 -5.89 -12.43 -13.76
N GLU A 211 -6.12 -13.63 -14.25
CA GLU A 211 -6.75 -14.71 -13.50
C GLU A 211 -5.68 -15.66 -12.99
N ASP A 212 -5.72 -15.99 -11.70
CA ASP A 212 -4.79 -16.96 -11.13
C ASP A 212 -5.14 -18.37 -11.63
N ALA A 213 -4.16 -19.06 -12.22
CA ALA A 213 -4.39 -20.36 -12.86
C ALA A 213 -4.74 -21.48 -11.87
N GLY A 214 -4.35 -21.36 -10.60
CA GLY A 214 -4.59 -22.38 -9.58
C GLY A 214 -5.97 -22.27 -8.92
N THR A 215 -6.40 -21.06 -8.62
CA THR A 215 -7.64 -20.75 -7.89
C THR A 215 -8.77 -20.30 -8.81
N GLY A 216 -8.45 -19.80 -10.00
CA GLY A 216 -9.39 -19.13 -10.90
C GLY A 216 -9.84 -17.76 -10.39
N PHE A 217 -9.19 -17.20 -9.37
CA PHE A 217 -9.55 -15.88 -8.84
C PHE A 217 -9.06 -14.78 -9.79
N ALA A 218 -9.88 -13.75 -9.98
CA ALA A 218 -9.51 -12.63 -10.83
C ALA A 218 -8.81 -11.54 -9.98
N HIS A 219 -7.53 -11.33 -10.22
CA HIS A 219 -6.68 -10.37 -9.51
C HIS A 219 -6.62 -9.02 -10.25
N HIS A 220 -6.60 -7.92 -9.50
CA HIS A 220 -6.28 -6.61 -10.07
C HIS A 220 -4.77 -6.45 -10.22
N GLY A 221 -4.33 -5.69 -11.21
CA GLY A 221 -2.93 -5.26 -11.33
C GLY A 221 -2.67 -3.94 -10.62
N PHE A 222 -1.53 -3.80 -9.95
CA PHE A 222 -1.22 -2.53 -9.25
C PHE A 222 -1.03 -1.35 -10.22
N LEU A 223 -0.64 -1.59 -11.48
CA LEU A 223 -0.60 -0.55 -12.50
C LEU A 223 -1.99 -0.21 -13.04
N ASN A 224 -2.92 -1.18 -13.11
CA ASN A 224 -4.32 -0.90 -13.41
C ASN A 224 -4.93 0.04 -12.35
N VAL A 225 -4.66 -0.24 -11.06
CA VAL A 225 -5.10 0.63 -9.94
C VAL A 225 -4.50 2.03 -10.07
N LEU A 226 -3.20 2.13 -10.36
CA LEU A 226 -2.52 3.41 -10.55
C LEU A 226 -3.15 4.22 -11.70
N LEU A 227 -3.40 3.60 -12.86
CA LEU A 227 -4.00 4.24 -14.02
C LEU A 227 -5.45 4.65 -13.77
N ALA A 228 -6.25 3.80 -13.13
CA ALA A 228 -7.63 4.14 -12.74
C ALA A 228 -7.67 5.30 -11.74
N THR A 229 -6.70 5.37 -10.82
CA THR A 229 -6.54 6.50 -9.89
C THR A 229 -6.19 7.79 -10.62
N HIS A 230 -5.24 7.73 -11.56
CA HIS A 230 -4.90 8.86 -12.41
C HIS A 230 -6.10 9.36 -13.22
N ALA A 231 -6.87 8.45 -13.83
CA ALA A 231 -8.07 8.81 -14.58
C ALA A 231 -9.13 9.46 -13.69
N ALA A 232 -9.36 8.94 -12.48
CA ALA A 232 -10.28 9.52 -11.50
C ALA A 232 -9.87 10.95 -11.11
N LEU A 233 -8.55 11.19 -10.92
CA LEU A 233 -8.01 12.54 -10.66
C LEU A 233 -8.24 13.50 -11.84
N GLY A 234 -8.28 12.96 -13.07
CA GLY A 234 -8.62 13.68 -14.30
C GLY A 234 -10.13 13.88 -14.52
N GLY A 235 -10.98 13.39 -13.62
CA GLY A 235 -12.44 13.53 -13.71
C GLY A 235 -13.16 12.39 -14.41
N ALA A 236 -12.48 11.28 -14.73
CA ALA A 236 -13.11 10.10 -15.30
C ALA A 236 -14.11 9.45 -14.32
N GLU A 237 -15.19 8.91 -14.86
CA GLU A 237 -16.24 8.26 -14.06
C GLU A 237 -16.13 6.73 -14.06
N HIS A 238 -16.99 6.07 -13.29
CA HIS A 238 -16.98 4.62 -13.05
C HIS A 238 -16.78 3.75 -14.31
N PRO A 239 -17.45 4.01 -15.47
CA PRO A 239 -17.25 3.19 -16.66
C PRO A 239 -15.80 3.17 -17.15
N GLU A 240 -15.14 4.33 -17.18
CA GLU A 240 -13.74 4.44 -17.62
C GLU A 240 -12.77 3.78 -16.64
N LEU A 241 -13.01 3.95 -15.34
CA LEU A 241 -12.23 3.28 -14.30
C LEU A 241 -12.36 1.76 -14.41
N VAL A 242 -13.56 1.25 -14.64
CA VAL A 242 -13.80 -0.19 -14.83
C VAL A 242 -13.02 -0.73 -16.03
N GLU A 243 -13.01 -0.02 -17.16
CA GLU A 243 -12.25 -0.46 -18.34
C GLU A 243 -10.74 -0.45 -18.08
N LEU A 244 -10.21 0.54 -17.35
CA LEU A 244 -8.81 0.55 -16.93
C LEU A 244 -8.46 -0.60 -15.99
N LEU A 245 -9.37 -0.95 -15.09
CA LEU A 245 -9.21 -2.08 -14.17
C LEU A 245 -9.30 -3.42 -14.90
N ARG A 246 -10.04 -3.52 -16.01
CA ARG A 246 -10.20 -4.72 -16.83
C ARG A 246 -9.04 -5.02 -17.78
N GLU A 247 -8.21 -4.03 -18.07
CA GLU A 247 -7.12 -4.17 -19.04
C GLU A 247 -6.12 -5.25 -18.61
N GLN A 248 -5.90 -6.23 -19.50
CA GLN A 248 -5.02 -7.39 -19.30
C GLN A 248 -3.79 -7.36 -20.22
N ASP A 249 -3.77 -6.50 -21.23
CA ASP A 249 -2.62 -6.34 -22.10
C ASP A 249 -1.55 -5.48 -21.40
N GLY A 250 -0.46 -6.14 -20.99
CA GLY A 250 0.65 -5.47 -20.32
C GLY A 250 1.34 -4.41 -21.18
N ALA A 251 1.37 -4.56 -22.51
CA ALA A 251 1.94 -3.53 -23.38
C ALA A 251 1.07 -2.27 -23.40
N VAL A 252 -0.26 -2.42 -23.37
CA VAL A 252 -1.20 -1.29 -23.27
C VAL A 252 -1.05 -0.59 -21.91
N VAL A 253 -1.00 -1.35 -20.81
CA VAL A 253 -0.81 -0.79 -19.46
C VAL A 253 0.52 -0.05 -19.36
N ALA A 254 1.63 -0.67 -19.79
CA ALA A 254 2.95 -0.08 -19.73
C ALA A 254 3.06 1.21 -20.56
N ALA A 255 2.50 1.22 -21.78
CA ALA A 255 2.48 2.40 -22.63
C ALA A 255 1.71 3.56 -21.98
N ARG A 256 0.56 3.28 -21.34
CA ARG A 256 -0.22 4.29 -20.63
C ARG A 256 0.53 4.84 -19.41
N VAL A 257 1.21 3.98 -18.65
CA VAL A 257 2.03 4.41 -17.49
C VAL A 257 3.22 5.26 -17.95
N ALA A 258 3.91 4.86 -19.01
CA ALA A 258 5.06 5.59 -19.56
C ALA A 258 4.67 6.96 -20.15
N ALA A 259 3.42 7.14 -20.58
CA ALA A 259 2.91 8.40 -21.10
C ALA A 259 2.60 9.44 -20.00
N LEU A 260 2.54 9.04 -18.72
CA LEU A 260 2.24 9.95 -17.62
C LEU A 260 3.36 10.97 -17.44
N THR A 261 3.00 12.25 -17.41
CA THR A 261 3.91 13.33 -17.06
C THR A 261 4.37 13.23 -15.60
N ALA A 262 5.50 13.84 -15.26
CA ALA A 262 5.99 13.86 -13.87
C ALA A 262 4.97 14.49 -12.88
N GLY A 263 4.12 15.42 -13.34
CA GLY A 263 3.05 16.00 -12.54
C GLY A 263 1.94 14.99 -12.23
N GLU A 264 1.49 14.27 -13.25
CA GLU A 264 0.46 13.23 -13.12
C GLU A 264 0.94 12.05 -12.27
N GLN A 265 2.20 11.64 -12.43
CA GLN A 265 2.83 10.62 -11.60
C GLN A 265 2.81 11.01 -10.12
N ARG A 266 3.18 12.27 -9.79
CA ARG A 266 3.14 12.78 -8.41
C ARG A 266 1.71 12.84 -7.87
N ALA A 267 0.74 13.29 -8.67
CA ALA A 267 -0.66 13.37 -8.26
C ALA A 267 -1.25 11.97 -8.00
N ALA A 268 -1.00 11.01 -8.91
CA ALA A 268 -1.43 9.64 -8.74
C ALA A 268 -0.82 9.00 -7.48
N ARG A 269 0.46 9.26 -7.18
CA ARG A 269 1.13 8.74 -5.97
C ARG A 269 0.78 9.47 -4.68
N ALA A 270 0.32 10.72 -4.75
CA ALA A 270 -0.26 11.39 -3.60
C ALA A 270 -1.61 10.76 -3.19
N ALA A 271 -2.37 10.24 -4.15
CA ALA A 271 -3.63 9.54 -3.91
C ALA A 271 -3.42 8.05 -3.59
N PHE A 272 -2.87 7.27 -4.51
CA PHE A 272 -2.52 5.87 -4.28
C PHE A 272 -1.13 5.82 -3.66
N THR A 273 -1.02 5.45 -2.38
CA THR A 273 0.21 5.59 -1.58
C THR A 273 1.05 4.33 -1.49
N GLY A 274 0.50 3.15 -1.78
CA GLY A 274 1.23 1.89 -1.68
C GLY A 274 0.32 0.67 -1.64
N PHE A 275 0.92 -0.50 -1.57
CA PHE A 275 0.22 -1.74 -1.27
C PHE A 275 1.12 -2.73 -0.52
N GLY A 276 0.51 -3.59 0.29
CA GLY A 276 1.22 -4.69 0.94
C GLY A 276 1.36 -5.89 0.00
N THR A 277 2.56 -6.46 -0.10
CA THR A 277 2.87 -7.69 -0.86
C THR A 277 3.70 -8.66 -0.04
N CYS A 278 3.47 -9.97 -0.18
CA CYS A 278 4.32 -10.97 0.50
C CYS A 278 5.61 -11.28 -0.28
N SER A 279 5.77 -10.71 -1.48
CA SER A 279 6.97 -10.84 -2.31
C SER A 279 7.28 -9.49 -2.94
N ILE A 280 8.45 -8.93 -2.61
CA ILE A 280 8.98 -7.74 -3.30
C ILE A 280 9.45 -8.08 -4.71
N GLY A 281 9.91 -9.32 -4.92
CA GLY A 281 10.44 -9.78 -6.19
C GLY A 281 9.40 -9.84 -7.31
N GLU A 282 8.15 -10.20 -6.99
CA GLU A 282 7.05 -10.31 -7.97
C GLU A 282 6.73 -8.96 -8.64
N PRO A 283 6.37 -7.87 -7.91
CA PRO A 283 6.18 -6.56 -8.53
C PRO A 283 7.41 -6.03 -9.27
N LEU A 284 8.61 -6.27 -8.74
CA LEU A 284 9.85 -5.83 -9.39
C LEU A 284 10.07 -6.54 -10.73
N ALA A 285 9.85 -7.86 -10.78
CA ALA A 285 9.99 -8.65 -11.99
C ALA A 285 9.01 -8.19 -13.07
N ASP A 286 7.75 -7.93 -12.70
CA ASP A 286 6.75 -7.43 -13.64
C ASP A 286 7.10 -6.03 -14.16
N LEU A 287 7.55 -5.12 -13.29
CA LEU A 287 7.98 -3.78 -13.71
C LEU A 287 9.16 -3.85 -14.70
N ALA A 288 10.11 -4.76 -14.47
CA ALA A 288 11.23 -4.98 -15.37
C ALA A 288 10.79 -5.61 -16.70
N ALA A 289 9.89 -6.60 -16.66
CA ALA A 289 9.35 -7.27 -17.86
C ALA A 289 8.56 -6.29 -18.76
N LEU A 290 7.90 -5.30 -18.15
CA LEU A 290 7.19 -4.23 -18.86
C LEU A 290 8.11 -3.08 -19.30
N GLY A 291 9.42 -3.14 -19.00
CA GLY A 291 10.39 -2.10 -19.35
C GLY A 291 10.22 -0.78 -18.58
N LEU A 292 9.47 -0.79 -17.47
CA LEU A 292 9.21 0.38 -16.62
C LEU A 292 10.31 0.61 -15.58
N VAL A 293 11.13 -0.41 -15.32
CA VAL A 293 12.33 -0.39 -14.47
C VAL A 293 13.47 -1.05 -15.22
N ARG A 294 14.70 -0.50 -15.12
CA ARG A 294 15.89 -1.12 -15.68
C ARG A 294 16.64 -1.89 -14.60
N ILE A 295 16.96 -3.15 -14.90
CA ILE A 295 17.85 -3.96 -14.07
C ILE A 295 19.29 -3.54 -14.38
N PRO A 296 20.09 -3.09 -13.39
CA PRO A 296 21.49 -2.74 -13.56
C PRO A 296 22.39 -3.91 -13.98
#